data_AF-A0A2N0BA01-F1
#
_entry.id   AF-A0A2N0BA01-F1
#
_cell.length_a   1.000
_cell.length_b   1.000
_cell.length_c   1.000
_cell.angle_alpha   90.00
_cell.angle_beta   90.00
_cell.angle_gamma   90.00
#
_symmetry.space_group_name_H-M   'P 1'
#
loop_
_entity.id
_entity.type
_entity.pdbx_description
1 polymer ?
#
loop_
_entity_poly.entity_id
_entity_poly.type
_entity_poly.pdbx_seq_one_letter_code
_entity_poly.pdbx_strand_id
1 'polypeptide(L)'
;MRQDICDKKNFRDSSVGFRLRTIKWILIFFASAFSQFCLTENPNGETLFFSLLHPSRQTEASDKSDVGSGSPPPASPPATPIPAQSIVIEPNTPSGYVDGGTIQFRAYHYTDGALQSEVTDKVDWSSSDSGVMSISNGAGSKGLASKVAIGSAQITAQPSDPALVALLPGGFTNPNTTATLAAIPDTTAPTVTTFNPVNGSSGYSTGTFTLYFAFDEPMDTSKTPTVTFEDRIASSTYVPFPNLNYTHTWDSDRELTVVFRFLPDNFSFRWTLVASSVTDVAGNFLNANKVATSGTLADLGSFALSDTGQTLCWNTAGTEIGCAASGMDGSIIGNSPSATMIGPSTSGSYPLDPITRHGLTGLTWASCVHGQVWSPGSGNCRGAGGAAPYGALQATWSQAIQRCKDYNTMNSGAGYAGKQGWRVPTIREMLSILDYSFVGDYMIPAAFFPDNIRSSSFYWSSTSRSRANNKDNAFKISIFAGKTQNQTKTLSTDYYHLCVTSL
;
A
#
# COMPACT_ATOMS: atom_id res chain seq x y z
N MET A 1 -6.51 45.59 -32.84
CA MET A 1 -6.32 47.02 -33.14
C MET A 1 -5.11 47.48 -32.33
N ARG A 2 -3.93 47.64 -32.95
CA ARG A 2 -2.59 47.91 -32.35
C ARG A 2 -2.07 46.79 -31.40
N GLN A 3 -0.80 46.33 -31.35
CA GLN A 3 0.54 46.74 -31.88
C GLN A 3 1.33 47.69 -30.96
N ASP A 4 2.62 47.48 -30.60
CA ASP A 4 3.59 46.35 -30.77
C ASP A 4 4.04 45.82 -29.36
N ILE A 5 5.25 45.44 -28.90
CA ILE A 5 6.70 45.45 -29.28
C ILE A 5 7.40 44.23 -28.60
N CYS A 6 8.54 43.74 -29.12
CA CYS A 6 9.28 42.55 -28.64
C CYS A 6 10.70 42.80 -28.04
N ASP A 7 11.19 41.76 -27.35
CA ASP A 7 12.58 41.29 -27.14
C ASP A 7 13.73 42.13 -26.52
N LYS A 8 14.27 41.54 -25.44
CA LYS A 8 15.68 41.20 -25.13
C LYS A 8 16.85 41.96 -25.79
N LYS A 9 17.87 42.23 -24.95
CA LYS A 9 19.30 42.06 -25.30
C LYS A 9 20.07 41.39 -24.16
N ASN A 10 20.99 40.50 -24.50
CA ASN A 10 21.88 39.77 -23.56
C ASN A 10 23.29 40.39 -23.54
N PHE A 11 23.96 40.39 -22.39
CA PHE A 11 25.41 40.19 -22.15
C PHE A 11 25.53 39.84 -20.63
N ARG A 12 26.17 38.75 -20.16
CA ARG A 12 27.62 38.40 -20.15
C ARG A 12 28.49 39.51 -19.51
N ASP A 13 29.45 39.25 -18.63
CA ASP A 13 29.97 37.97 -18.07
C ASP A 13 30.73 38.25 -16.74
N SER A 14 31.02 37.19 -15.94
CA SER A 14 32.05 37.12 -14.86
C SER A 14 32.07 38.20 -13.73
N SER A 15 32.91 38.14 -12.66
CA SER A 15 33.19 37.05 -11.69
C SER A 15 33.91 37.58 -10.42
N VAL A 16 33.96 36.78 -9.32
CA VAL A 16 34.92 36.84 -8.16
C VAL A 16 34.94 38.08 -7.22
N GLY A 17 34.56 37.87 -5.94
CA GLY A 17 35.53 37.98 -4.83
C GLY A 17 35.51 39.14 -3.79
N PHE A 18 35.25 38.78 -2.53
CA PHE A 18 35.93 39.20 -1.28
C PHE A 18 35.70 40.60 -0.60
N ARG A 19 35.07 40.57 0.60
CA ARG A 19 35.27 41.29 1.90
C ARG A 19 35.86 42.74 1.93
N LEU A 20 35.53 43.67 2.86
CA LEU A 20 35.50 43.61 4.35
C LEU A 20 34.75 44.83 5.00
N ARG A 21 34.09 44.62 6.17
CA ARG A 21 33.94 45.52 7.37
C ARG A 21 33.18 46.89 7.21
N THR A 22 32.71 47.64 8.24
CA THR A 22 32.81 47.63 9.74
C THR A 22 31.70 48.46 10.47
N ILE A 23 31.63 48.42 11.83
CA ILE A 23 31.23 49.52 12.79
C ILE A 23 29.70 49.86 12.92
N LYS A 24 29.05 50.15 14.08
CA LYS A 24 29.31 50.18 15.57
C LYS A 24 27.94 50.00 16.34
N TRP A 25 27.79 49.33 17.51
CA TRP A 25 27.94 49.74 18.96
C TRP A 25 26.98 50.84 19.50
N ILE A 26 26.50 50.91 20.78
CA ILE A 26 26.20 49.96 21.91
C ILE A 26 25.48 50.71 23.10
N LEU A 27 25.22 50.09 24.29
CA LEU A 27 24.64 50.61 25.60
C LEU A 27 23.08 50.57 25.69
N ILE A 28 22.32 50.42 26.82
CA ILE A 28 22.48 50.41 28.31
C ILE A 28 21.16 49.78 28.94
N PHE A 29 20.88 49.31 30.19
CA PHE A 29 21.59 48.82 31.41
C PHE A 29 20.60 48.09 32.43
N PHE A 30 21.10 47.27 33.37
CA PHE A 30 20.75 46.96 34.81
C PHE A 30 19.34 47.22 35.46
N ALA A 31 18.82 46.53 36.51
CA ALA A 31 19.31 45.45 37.43
C ALA A 31 18.22 44.64 38.23
N SER A 32 18.55 43.39 38.63
CA SER A 32 18.31 42.63 39.91
C SER A 32 16.99 42.63 40.75
N ALA A 33 16.53 41.43 41.20
CA ALA A 33 16.15 41.10 42.61
C ALA A 33 15.75 39.61 42.91
N PHE A 34 16.39 39.00 43.94
CA PHE A 34 15.91 37.95 44.90
C PHE A 34 15.34 36.55 44.48
N SER A 35 14.94 35.72 45.47
CA SER A 35 15.35 34.29 45.56
C SER A 35 14.34 33.30 46.22
N GLN A 36 14.57 31.99 46.01
CA GLN A 36 14.11 30.80 46.81
C GLN A 36 12.60 30.42 46.76
N PHE A 37 12.15 29.18 47.03
CA PHE A 37 12.78 27.97 47.63
C PHE A 37 12.14 26.63 47.12
N CYS A 38 12.84 25.50 47.32
CA CYS A 38 12.37 24.09 47.47
C CYS A 38 11.60 23.35 46.36
N LEU A 39 12.16 22.22 45.89
CA LEU A 39 11.78 20.89 46.42
C LEU A 39 12.88 19.83 46.12
N THR A 40 12.74 18.62 46.68
CA THR A 40 13.75 17.54 46.71
C THR A 40 13.22 16.22 46.14
N GLU A 41 14.07 15.42 45.50
CA GLU A 41 14.39 14.04 45.93
C GLU A 41 15.51 13.39 45.08
N ASN A 42 15.96 12.18 45.48
CA ASN A 42 17.12 11.46 44.97
C ASN A 42 16.75 9.98 44.76
N PRO A 43 17.39 9.23 43.84
CA PRO A 43 18.35 8.25 44.33
C PRO A 43 19.64 8.09 43.48
N ASN A 44 20.73 7.72 44.18
CA ASN A 44 22.09 7.52 43.63
C ASN A 44 22.21 6.28 42.73
N GLY A 45 23.28 6.20 41.91
CA GLY A 45 23.57 4.97 41.15
C GLY A 45 24.94 4.77 40.48
N GLU A 46 25.94 5.65 40.63
CA GLU A 46 27.21 5.51 39.87
C GLU A 46 28.46 5.09 40.68
N THR A 47 29.11 4.06 40.11
CA THR A 47 30.52 3.67 40.03
C THR A 47 31.57 4.02 41.11
N LEU A 48 32.38 3.00 41.44
CA LEU A 48 33.57 3.03 42.30
C LEU A 48 34.81 3.60 41.58
N PHE A 49 35.69 4.30 42.29
CA PHE A 49 37.16 4.07 42.27
C PHE A 49 37.88 4.99 43.30
N PHE A 50 38.58 4.42 44.28
CA PHE A 50 40.05 4.53 44.45
C PHE A 50 40.55 3.79 45.71
N SER A 51 41.84 3.45 45.71
CA SER A 51 42.57 2.80 46.83
C SER A 51 43.43 3.82 47.58
N LEU A 52 43.78 3.57 48.86
CA LEU A 52 45.18 3.53 49.35
C LEU A 52 45.31 3.45 50.90
N LEU A 53 46.06 2.44 51.40
CA LEU A 53 46.81 2.38 52.70
C LEU A 53 45.94 2.35 53.99
N HIS A 54 46.37 1.85 55.17
CA HIS A 54 47.58 1.13 55.63
C HIS A 54 47.20 0.20 56.85
N PRO A 55 48.08 -0.71 57.35
CA PRO A 55 47.69 -1.74 58.33
C PRO A 55 48.20 -1.51 59.77
N SER A 56 47.65 -2.24 60.77
CA SER A 56 48.40 -3.21 61.62
C SER A 56 47.73 -3.60 62.97
N ARG A 57 48.09 -4.80 63.46
CA ARG A 57 48.06 -5.33 64.84
C ARG A 57 46.79 -5.21 65.74
N GLN A 58 46.34 -6.37 66.21
CA GLN A 58 46.05 -6.58 67.64
C GLN A 58 46.70 -7.89 68.13
N THR A 59 46.87 -8.05 69.44
CA THR A 59 47.56 -9.18 70.08
C THR A 59 46.95 -9.55 71.44
N GLU A 60 46.60 -10.84 71.57
CA GLU A 60 46.57 -11.67 72.79
C GLU A 60 45.55 -11.38 73.92
N ALA A 61 45.37 -12.44 74.74
CA ALA A 61 44.55 -12.57 75.96
C ALA A 61 43.01 -12.49 75.81
N SER A 62 42.19 -13.31 76.50
CA SER A 62 42.49 -14.54 77.28
C SER A 62 41.19 -15.29 77.67
N ASP A 63 41.32 -16.59 77.96
CA ASP A 63 40.74 -17.37 79.09
C ASP A 63 40.11 -18.74 78.71
N LYS A 64 39.80 -19.58 79.71
CA LYS A 64 39.97 -21.05 79.65
C LYS A 64 38.92 -21.86 80.44
N SER A 65 38.20 -22.76 79.76
CA SER A 65 37.71 -24.09 80.23
C SER A 65 36.95 -24.75 79.05
N ASP A 66 37.16 -25.99 78.58
CA ASP A 66 37.53 -27.32 79.15
C ASP A 66 36.31 -28.23 79.43
N VAL A 67 36.51 -29.56 79.35
CA VAL A 67 35.58 -30.71 79.41
C VAL A 67 35.12 -31.31 78.06
N GLY A 68 35.36 -32.63 77.90
CA GLY A 68 34.59 -33.52 77.00
C GLY A 68 35.39 -34.20 75.88
N SER A 69 35.90 -35.42 76.10
CA SER A 69 36.64 -36.19 75.09
C SER A 69 35.78 -37.24 74.36
N GLY A 70 36.05 -37.44 73.07
CA GLY A 70 35.44 -38.47 72.24
C GLY A 70 35.99 -38.45 70.82
N SER A 71 37.02 -39.25 70.54
CA SER A 71 37.77 -39.20 69.27
C SER A 71 37.03 -39.89 68.11
N PRO A 72 36.77 -39.19 66.99
CA PRO A 72 36.51 -39.82 65.70
C PRO A 72 37.79 -40.45 65.12
N PRO A 73 37.70 -41.35 64.13
CA PRO A 73 38.87 -41.80 63.38
C PRO A 73 39.53 -40.64 62.60
N PRO A 74 40.83 -40.75 62.24
CA PRO A 74 41.52 -39.69 61.51
C PRO A 74 40.85 -39.46 60.15
N ALA A 75 40.42 -38.22 59.91
CA ALA A 75 39.89 -37.81 58.62
C ALA A 75 40.96 -37.91 57.53
N SER A 76 40.59 -38.42 56.35
CA SER A 76 41.43 -38.30 55.16
C SER A 76 41.70 -36.81 54.86
N PRO A 77 42.88 -36.46 54.32
CA PRO A 77 43.16 -35.09 53.93
C PRO A 77 42.10 -34.60 52.92
N PRO A 78 41.72 -33.31 52.94
CA PRO A 78 40.81 -32.76 51.95
C PRO A 78 41.33 -33.03 50.55
N ALA A 79 40.48 -33.58 49.67
CA ALA A 79 40.82 -33.68 48.25
C ALA A 79 41.07 -32.26 47.72
N THR A 80 42.25 -32.01 47.16
CA THR A 80 42.56 -30.74 46.50
C THR A 80 41.54 -30.50 45.39
N PRO A 81 40.82 -29.36 45.38
CA PRO A 81 39.83 -29.09 44.35
C PRO A 81 40.52 -29.11 42.98
N ILE A 82 39.92 -29.83 42.03
CA ILE A 82 40.40 -29.87 40.66
C ILE A 82 40.07 -28.50 40.03
N PRO A 83 41.06 -27.79 39.44
CA PRO A 83 40.83 -26.47 38.89
C PRO A 83 39.86 -26.51 37.71
N ALA A 84 38.99 -25.51 37.62
CA ALA A 84 37.92 -25.43 36.63
C ALA A 84 38.48 -25.04 35.26
N GLN A 85 38.52 -26.01 34.33
CA GLN A 85 38.92 -25.78 32.94
C GLN A 85 37.74 -25.28 32.11
N SER A 86 37.98 -24.33 31.19
CA SER A 86 37.01 -23.98 30.15
C SER A 86 37.70 -23.48 28.87
N ILE A 87 36.97 -23.54 27.75
CA ILE A 87 37.39 -22.93 26.48
C ILE A 87 36.28 -21.94 26.08
N VAL A 88 36.67 -20.75 25.65
CA VAL A 88 35.75 -19.69 25.22
C VAL A 88 36.01 -19.38 23.75
N ILE A 89 34.95 -19.24 22.95
CA ILE A 89 35.03 -18.75 21.57
C ILE A 89 34.76 -17.25 21.59
N GLU A 90 35.67 -16.47 21.00
CA GLU A 90 35.48 -15.03 20.77
C GLU A 90 35.54 -14.66 19.28
N PRO A 91 34.72 -13.71 18.81
CA PRO A 91 33.59 -13.10 19.53
C PRO A 91 32.42 -14.10 19.66
N ASN A 92 31.84 -14.18 20.85
CA ASN A 92 30.75 -15.12 21.19
C ASN A 92 29.40 -14.73 20.56
N THR A 93 29.13 -13.43 20.43
CA THR A 93 27.98 -12.86 19.73
C THR A 93 28.44 -11.81 18.71
N PRO A 94 28.84 -12.21 17.49
CA PRO A 94 29.23 -11.27 16.45
C PRO A 94 28.01 -10.49 15.92
N SER A 95 28.23 -9.26 15.46
CA SER A 95 27.17 -8.36 14.96
C SER A 95 27.66 -7.48 13.81
N GLY A 96 26.75 -6.99 12.96
CA GLY A 96 27.09 -6.04 11.88
C GLY A 96 27.75 -6.67 10.65
N TYR A 97 27.51 -7.96 10.41
CA TYR A 97 28.10 -8.71 9.30
C TYR A 97 27.33 -8.50 7.99
N VAL A 98 28.04 -8.19 6.91
CA VAL A 98 27.46 -7.94 5.56
C VAL A 98 27.85 -9.04 4.57
N ASP A 99 27.23 -9.02 3.39
CA ASP A 99 27.46 -10.03 2.36
C ASP A 99 28.93 -10.09 1.88
N GLY A 100 29.41 -11.29 1.56
CA GLY A 100 30.81 -11.53 1.16
C GLY A 100 31.88 -11.32 2.24
N GLY A 101 31.50 -10.98 3.49
CA GLY A 101 32.44 -10.81 4.59
C GLY A 101 33.13 -12.12 5.03
N THR A 102 34.17 -11.99 5.86
CA THR A 102 34.77 -13.07 6.66
C THR A 102 34.91 -12.66 8.12
N ILE A 103 34.88 -13.61 9.06
CA ILE A 103 35.13 -13.38 10.49
C ILE A 103 36.10 -14.41 11.05
N GLN A 104 37.13 -13.95 11.74
CA GLN A 104 38.03 -14.80 12.49
C GLN A 104 37.46 -15.04 13.89
N PHE A 105 37.00 -16.27 14.16
CA PHE A 105 36.80 -16.73 15.52
C PHE A 105 38.14 -17.16 16.13
N ARG A 106 38.29 -16.96 17.43
CA ARG A 106 39.44 -17.45 18.22
C ARG A 106 38.94 -18.28 19.39
N ALA A 107 39.73 -19.26 19.79
CA ALA A 107 39.44 -20.09 20.96
C ALA A 107 40.48 -19.81 22.04
N TYR A 108 40.03 -19.58 23.27
CA TYR A 108 40.86 -19.23 24.41
C TYR A 108 40.67 -20.23 25.55
N HIS A 109 41.76 -20.77 26.09
CA HIS A 109 41.74 -21.72 27.21
C HIS A 109 41.96 -21.02 28.55
N TYR A 110 41.09 -21.31 29.51
CA TYR A 110 41.10 -20.74 30.86
C TYR A 110 41.17 -21.85 31.92
N THR A 111 41.87 -21.55 33.02
CA THR A 111 41.92 -22.34 34.26
C THR A 111 41.48 -21.44 35.41
N ASP A 112 40.46 -21.84 36.17
CA ASP A 112 39.87 -21.05 37.28
C ASP A 112 39.51 -19.59 36.90
N GLY A 113 39.11 -19.38 35.64
CA GLY A 113 38.79 -18.05 35.08
C GLY A 113 40.01 -17.21 34.67
N ALA A 114 41.24 -17.67 34.91
CA ALA A 114 42.45 -17.04 34.40
C ALA A 114 42.81 -17.56 33.00
N LEU A 115 42.98 -16.64 32.04
CA LEU A 115 43.41 -16.96 30.67
C LEU A 115 44.81 -17.61 30.69
N GLN A 116 44.95 -18.78 30.06
CA GLN A 116 46.21 -19.50 29.95
C GLN A 116 46.85 -19.32 28.57
N SER A 117 46.07 -19.51 27.49
CA SER A 117 46.59 -19.45 26.12
C SER A 117 45.48 -19.27 25.08
N GLU A 118 45.87 -18.74 23.91
CA GLU A 118 45.08 -18.91 22.69
C GLU A 118 45.29 -20.33 22.14
N VAL A 119 44.19 -20.98 21.77
CA VAL A 119 44.12 -22.37 21.32
C VAL A 119 43.40 -22.51 19.97
N THR A 120 43.25 -21.42 19.22
CA THR A 120 42.58 -21.35 17.90
C THR A 120 43.01 -22.42 16.90
N ASP A 121 44.32 -22.74 16.83
CA ASP A 121 44.85 -23.81 15.97
C ASP A 121 44.71 -25.23 16.56
N LYS A 122 44.52 -25.32 17.89
CA LYS A 122 44.50 -26.57 18.69
C LYS A 122 43.09 -27.15 18.90
N VAL A 123 42.07 -26.45 18.40
CA VAL A 123 40.69 -26.91 18.32
C VAL A 123 40.32 -27.16 16.87
N ASP A 124 39.42 -28.10 16.62
CA ASP A 124 38.75 -28.26 15.34
C ASP A 124 37.39 -27.54 15.38
N TRP A 125 37.12 -26.81 14.31
CA TRP A 125 35.99 -25.91 14.16
C TRP A 125 34.88 -26.55 13.33
N SER A 126 33.63 -26.31 13.70
CA SER A 126 32.46 -26.78 12.95
C SER A 126 31.34 -25.74 12.94
N SER A 127 30.49 -25.82 11.92
CA SER A 127 29.28 -25.01 11.78
C SER A 127 28.05 -25.92 11.77
N SER A 128 26.96 -25.48 12.41
CA SER A 128 25.68 -26.20 12.35
C SER A 128 25.05 -26.20 10.95
N ASP A 129 25.39 -25.21 10.12
CA ASP A 129 24.96 -25.10 8.73
C ASP A 129 26.06 -24.47 7.87
N SER A 130 26.74 -25.29 7.07
CA SER A 130 27.79 -24.86 6.15
C SER A 130 27.27 -24.20 4.86
N GLY A 131 25.97 -24.31 4.57
CA GLY A 131 25.28 -23.60 3.49
C GLY A 131 24.95 -22.15 3.88
N VAL A 132 24.78 -21.86 5.18
CA VAL A 132 24.70 -20.49 5.72
C VAL A 132 26.10 -19.92 6.00
N MET A 133 26.92 -20.65 6.77
CA MET A 133 28.23 -20.18 7.24
C MET A 133 29.25 -21.32 7.21
N SER A 134 30.23 -21.21 6.31
CA SER A 134 31.39 -22.11 6.28
C SER A 134 32.44 -21.69 7.32
N ILE A 135 33.22 -22.64 7.84
CA ILE A 135 34.37 -22.35 8.72
C ILE A 135 35.57 -23.23 8.38
N SER A 136 36.76 -22.63 8.34
CA SER A 136 37.99 -23.31 7.92
C SER A 136 38.69 -24.02 9.08
N ASN A 137 39.24 -25.20 8.76
CA ASN A 137 40.18 -25.95 9.59
C ASN A 137 41.61 -25.99 9.01
N GLY A 138 41.86 -25.27 7.90
CA GLY A 138 43.16 -25.25 7.24
C GLY A 138 44.20 -24.42 8.01
N ALA A 139 45.44 -24.91 8.07
CA ALA A 139 46.56 -24.19 8.71
C ALA A 139 46.69 -22.75 8.18
N GLY A 140 46.87 -21.78 9.08
CA GLY A 140 46.87 -20.35 8.73
C GLY A 140 45.48 -19.74 8.46
N SER A 141 44.41 -20.52 8.63
CA SER A 141 43.02 -20.05 8.51
C SER A 141 42.04 -20.75 9.49
N LYS A 142 42.54 -21.49 10.49
CA LYS A 142 41.70 -22.16 11.49
C LYS A 142 40.82 -21.12 12.20
N GLY A 143 39.52 -21.38 12.29
CA GLY A 143 38.55 -20.46 12.90
C GLY A 143 38.11 -19.31 12.00
N LEU A 144 38.64 -19.17 10.77
CA LEU A 144 38.14 -18.21 9.80
C LEU A 144 36.83 -18.73 9.19
N ALA A 145 35.74 -18.02 9.42
CA ALA A 145 34.42 -18.30 8.88
C ALA A 145 34.05 -17.33 7.74
N SER A 146 33.32 -17.86 6.76
CA SER A 146 32.90 -17.15 5.55
C SER A 146 31.44 -17.44 5.26
N LYS A 147 30.63 -16.38 5.09
CA LYS A 147 29.21 -16.48 4.75
C LYS A 147 29.04 -17.16 3.39
N VAL A 148 28.04 -18.04 3.30
CA VAL A 148 27.64 -18.74 2.08
C VAL A 148 26.20 -18.39 1.68
N ALA A 149 25.29 -18.19 2.66
CA ALA A 149 23.91 -17.77 2.43
C ALA A 149 23.35 -16.92 3.59
N ILE A 150 22.09 -16.51 3.48
CA ILE A 150 21.30 -15.90 4.55
C ILE A 150 20.77 -16.99 5.49
N GLY A 151 20.72 -16.72 6.79
CA GLY A 151 20.23 -17.65 7.81
C GLY A 151 20.94 -17.48 9.16
N SER A 152 20.84 -18.50 10.00
CA SER A 152 21.56 -18.62 11.28
C SER A 152 22.42 -19.89 11.32
N ALA A 153 23.58 -19.79 11.97
CA ALA A 153 24.49 -20.91 12.18
C ALA A 153 25.21 -20.75 13.52
N GLN A 154 25.43 -21.87 14.21
CA GLN A 154 26.24 -21.92 15.43
C GLN A 154 27.63 -22.46 15.10
N ILE A 155 28.65 -21.76 15.57
CA ILE A 155 30.05 -22.16 15.43
C ILE A 155 30.51 -22.84 16.72
N THR A 156 30.99 -24.07 16.59
CA THR A 156 31.47 -24.92 17.69
C THR A 156 32.97 -25.18 17.56
N ALA A 157 33.68 -25.16 18.67
CA ALA A 157 35.12 -25.46 18.75
C ALA A 157 35.37 -26.62 19.73
N GLN A 158 36.02 -27.69 19.24
CA GLN A 158 36.30 -28.91 19.99
C GLN A 158 37.82 -29.16 20.06
N PRO A 159 38.41 -29.41 21.24
CA PRO A 159 39.84 -29.76 21.38
C PRO A 159 40.27 -30.95 20.51
N SER A 160 41.34 -30.76 19.75
CA SER A 160 41.94 -31.78 18.87
C SER A 160 43.45 -31.96 19.06
N ASP A 161 44.17 -30.95 19.55
CA ASP A 161 45.59 -31.06 19.94
C ASP A 161 45.77 -31.99 21.16
N PRO A 162 46.61 -33.03 21.10
CA PRO A 162 46.80 -33.97 22.20
C PRO A 162 47.30 -33.32 23.50
N ALA A 163 48.11 -32.25 23.42
CA ALA A 163 48.60 -31.55 24.61
C ALA A 163 47.51 -30.69 25.26
N LEU A 164 46.61 -30.07 24.48
CA LEU A 164 45.40 -29.44 25.01
C LEU A 164 44.44 -30.47 25.63
N VAL A 165 44.19 -31.59 24.95
CA VAL A 165 43.31 -32.66 25.46
C VAL A 165 43.83 -33.23 26.79
N ALA A 166 45.15 -33.39 26.94
CA ALA A 166 45.77 -33.88 28.18
C ALA A 166 45.68 -32.93 29.38
N LEU A 167 45.33 -31.64 29.17
CA LEU A 167 45.11 -30.66 30.25
C LEU A 167 43.66 -30.63 30.74
N LEU A 168 42.73 -31.27 30.01
CA LEU A 168 41.30 -31.23 30.27
C LEU A 168 40.86 -32.48 31.08
N PRO A 169 39.86 -32.35 31.97
CA PRO A 169 39.37 -33.48 32.76
C PRO A 169 38.73 -34.55 31.86
N GLY A 170 38.85 -35.82 32.26
CA GLY A 170 38.22 -36.94 31.56
C GLY A 170 36.70 -36.76 31.48
N GLY A 171 36.17 -36.67 30.25
CA GLY A 171 34.76 -36.34 30.00
C GLY A 171 34.44 -34.84 29.90
N PHE A 172 35.44 -33.98 29.65
CA PHE A 172 35.24 -32.54 29.41
C PHE A 172 34.21 -32.26 28.30
N THR A 173 33.01 -31.86 28.72
CA THR A 173 32.02 -31.17 27.89
C THR A 173 32.36 -29.69 27.90
N ASN A 174 32.74 -29.10 26.76
CA ASN A 174 33.05 -27.67 26.67
C ASN A 174 31.81 -26.82 27.02
N PRO A 175 31.74 -26.08 28.16
CA PRO A 175 30.48 -25.47 28.60
C PRO A 175 30.07 -24.25 27.77
N ASN A 176 31.04 -23.59 27.13
CA ASN A 176 30.81 -22.43 26.27
C ASN A 176 30.89 -22.86 24.79
N THR A 177 30.17 -23.94 24.45
CA THR A 177 30.32 -24.71 23.20
C THR A 177 30.16 -23.89 21.93
N THR A 178 29.30 -22.87 21.93
CA THR A 178 28.81 -22.20 20.71
C THR A 178 29.00 -20.69 20.74
N ALA A 179 29.72 -20.16 19.74
CA ALA A 179 29.45 -18.80 19.30
C ALA A 179 28.18 -18.84 18.44
N THR A 180 27.12 -18.16 18.91
CA THR A 180 25.85 -18.08 18.18
C THR A 180 25.83 -16.76 17.42
N LEU A 181 26.04 -16.83 16.11
CA LEU A 181 25.78 -15.70 15.23
C LEU A 181 24.26 -15.50 15.15
N ALA A 182 23.78 -14.34 15.63
CA ALA A 182 22.40 -13.93 15.37
C ALA A 182 22.18 -13.89 13.85
N ALA A 183 20.99 -14.29 13.39
CA ALA A 183 20.71 -14.46 11.96
C ALA A 183 21.21 -13.27 11.15
N ILE A 184 22.04 -13.53 10.12
CA ILE A 184 22.55 -12.47 9.25
C ILE A 184 21.32 -11.90 8.55
N PRO A 185 20.94 -10.64 8.80
CA PRO A 185 19.73 -10.09 8.22
C PRO A 185 19.94 -10.01 6.71
N ASP A 186 18.91 -10.37 5.94
CA ASP A 186 18.86 -9.85 4.60
C ASP A 186 18.56 -8.35 4.67
N THR A 187 19.35 -7.56 3.97
CA THR A 187 19.15 -6.10 3.81
C THR A 187 19.00 -5.74 2.34
N THR A 188 18.86 -6.74 1.48
CA THR A 188 18.56 -6.59 0.06
C THR A 188 17.09 -6.20 -0.06
N ALA A 189 16.79 -5.22 -0.91
CA ALA A 189 15.43 -4.78 -1.13
C ALA A 189 14.92 -5.35 -2.46
N PRO A 190 13.82 -6.13 -2.48
CA PRO A 190 13.38 -6.88 -3.66
C PRO A 190 13.11 -5.99 -4.87
N THR A 191 13.14 -6.59 -6.06
CA THR A 191 12.85 -5.90 -7.32
C THR A 191 11.84 -6.64 -8.18
N VAL A 192 10.87 -5.88 -8.70
CA VAL A 192 9.97 -6.39 -9.76
C VAL A 192 10.76 -6.53 -11.05
N THR A 193 10.96 -7.77 -11.48
CA THR A 193 11.68 -8.19 -12.69
C THR A 193 10.85 -8.04 -13.95
N THR A 194 9.56 -8.40 -13.88
CA THR A 194 8.59 -8.19 -14.96
C THR A 194 7.26 -7.69 -14.40
N PHE A 195 6.54 -6.90 -15.19
CA PHE A 195 5.16 -6.52 -14.89
C PHE A 195 4.34 -6.42 -16.16
N ASN A 196 3.06 -6.75 -16.06
CA ASN A 196 2.08 -6.61 -17.13
C ASN A 196 0.81 -5.96 -16.55
N PRO A 197 0.24 -4.93 -17.19
CA PRO A 197 0.60 -4.39 -18.50
C PRO A 197 1.75 -3.37 -18.44
N VAL A 198 2.52 -3.29 -19.53
CA VAL A 198 3.64 -2.33 -19.66
C VAL A 198 3.16 -0.88 -19.69
N ASN A 199 4.05 0.06 -19.38
CA ASN A 199 3.73 1.50 -19.35
C ASN A 199 3.32 2.05 -20.74
N GLY A 200 2.27 2.87 -20.77
CA GLY A 200 1.70 3.45 -22.00
C GLY A 200 0.75 2.51 -22.75
N SER A 201 0.46 1.33 -22.18
CA SER A 201 -0.45 0.34 -22.73
C SER A 201 -1.90 0.84 -22.84
N SER A 202 -2.64 0.32 -23.82
CA SER A 202 -4.10 0.49 -23.87
C SER A 202 -4.74 -0.63 -24.68
N GLY A 203 -6.05 -0.80 -24.52
CA GLY A 203 -6.81 -1.90 -25.14
C GLY A 203 -7.60 -2.75 -24.16
N TYR A 204 -7.62 -2.41 -22.87
CA TYR A 204 -8.20 -3.24 -21.82
C TYR A 204 -9.73 -3.15 -21.76
N SER A 205 -10.35 -4.23 -21.27
CA SER A 205 -11.78 -4.29 -21.00
C SER A 205 -12.17 -3.35 -19.85
N THR A 206 -13.39 -2.83 -19.91
CA THR A 206 -14.03 -2.05 -18.85
C THR A 206 -14.49 -2.94 -17.69
N GLY A 207 -14.90 -4.18 -17.99
CA GLY A 207 -15.44 -5.11 -17.00
C GLY A 207 -14.39 -5.67 -16.04
N THR A 208 -13.17 -5.93 -16.51
CA THR A 208 -12.07 -6.47 -15.69
C THR A 208 -10.72 -6.05 -16.25
N PHE A 209 -9.81 -5.64 -15.36
CA PHE A 209 -8.45 -5.23 -15.67
C PHE A 209 -7.49 -5.87 -14.65
N THR A 210 -6.41 -6.46 -15.13
CA THR A 210 -5.49 -7.25 -14.30
C THR A 210 -4.10 -6.64 -14.37
N LEU A 211 -3.49 -6.40 -13.20
CA LEU A 211 -2.06 -6.20 -13.04
C LEU A 211 -1.41 -7.54 -12.65
N TYR A 212 -0.20 -7.75 -13.12
CA TYR A 212 0.66 -8.88 -12.81
C TYR A 212 2.08 -8.37 -12.54
N PHE A 213 2.72 -8.91 -11.50
CA PHE A 213 4.09 -8.59 -11.11
C PHE A 213 4.85 -9.88 -10.82
N ALA A 214 6.06 -10.02 -11.35
CA ALA A 214 7.02 -11.02 -10.90
C ALA A 214 8.19 -10.35 -10.19
N PHE A 215 8.66 -10.94 -9.10
CA PHE A 215 9.79 -10.50 -8.29
C PHE A 215 11.05 -11.33 -8.61
N ASP A 216 12.22 -10.85 -8.24
CA ASP A 216 13.48 -11.61 -8.33
C ASP A 216 13.58 -12.68 -7.23
N GLU A 217 13.00 -12.44 -6.06
CA GLU A 217 13.10 -13.28 -4.87
C GLU A 217 11.75 -13.56 -4.18
N PRO A 218 11.70 -14.48 -3.19
CA PRO A 218 10.46 -14.81 -2.46
C PRO A 218 9.92 -13.65 -1.62
N MET A 219 8.63 -13.39 -1.77
CA MET A 219 7.89 -12.34 -1.08
C MET A 219 7.12 -12.89 0.12
N ASP A 220 6.88 -12.05 1.14
CA ASP A 220 5.94 -12.39 2.21
C ASP A 220 4.50 -12.31 1.69
N THR A 221 3.98 -13.47 1.28
CA THR A 221 2.63 -13.63 0.74
C THR A 221 1.51 -13.39 1.75
N SER A 222 1.81 -13.19 3.05
CA SER A 222 0.84 -12.72 4.04
C SER A 222 0.56 -11.22 3.95
N LYS A 223 1.42 -10.44 3.26
CA LYS A 223 1.23 -9.00 3.06
C LYS A 223 0.13 -8.72 2.05
N THR A 224 -0.79 -7.83 2.42
CA THR A 224 -1.79 -7.26 1.50
C THR A 224 -1.16 -6.14 0.67
N PRO A 225 -0.97 -6.30 -0.65
CA PRO A 225 -0.41 -5.26 -1.50
C PRO A 225 -1.38 -4.09 -1.64
N THR A 226 -0.86 -2.87 -1.50
CA THR A 226 -1.57 -1.61 -1.75
C THR A 226 -1.29 -1.17 -3.18
N VAL A 227 -2.34 -1.15 -4.01
CA VAL A 227 -2.29 -0.57 -5.35
C VAL A 227 -3.21 0.64 -5.42
N THR A 228 -2.64 1.80 -5.75
CA THR A 228 -3.41 3.02 -5.97
C THR A 228 -3.61 3.29 -7.47
N PHE A 229 -4.71 3.95 -7.80
CA PHE A 229 -5.06 4.35 -9.16
C PHE A 229 -5.34 5.85 -9.19
N GLU A 230 -5.05 6.49 -10.32
CA GLU A 230 -5.27 7.92 -10.51
C GLU A 230 -5.82 8.21 -11.91
N ASP A 231 -6.87 9.02 -11.96
CA ASP A 231 -7.48 9.49 -13.20
C ASP A 231 -6.70 10.67 -13.77
N ARG A 232 -6.55 10.69 -15.09
CA ARG A 232 -6.04 11.82 -15.86
C ARG A 232 -7.16 12.83 -16.09
N ILE A 233 -7.19 13.87 -15.26
CA ILE A 233 -8.16 14.98 -15.35
C ILE A 233 -7.68 16.13 -16.25
N ALA A 234 -6.36 16.22 -16.47
CA ALA A 234 -5.77 17.11 -17.46
C ALA A 234 -4.50 16.48 -18.03
N SER A 235 -3.96 17.07 -19.09
CA SER A 235 -2.95 16.42 -19.95
C SER A 235 -1.66 16.00 -19.23
N SER A 236 -1.34 16.53 -18.05
CA SER A 236 -0.31 16.01 -17.13
C SER A 236 -0.78 15.83 -15.68
N THR A 237 -2.05 16.10 -15.38
CA THR A 237 -2.59 16.09 -14.01
C THR A 237 -3.31 14.78 -13.71
N TYR A 238 -2.77 14.04 -12.74
CA TYR A 238 -3.36 12.86 -12.16
C TYR A 238 -3.95 13.19 -10.79
N VAL A 239 -5.11 12.62 -10.46
CA VAL A 239 -5.73 12.70 -9.13
C VAL A 239 -6.19 11.32 -8.66
N PRO A 240 -6.16 11.00 -7.35
CA PRO A 240 -6.61 9.72 -6.83
C PRO A 240 -7.99 9.33 -7.36
N PHE A 241 -8.08 8.18 -8.00
CA PHE A 241 -9.32 7.63 -8.52
C PHE A 241 -9.98 6.81 -7.41
N PRO A 242 -11.12 7.26 -6.87
CA PRO A 242 -11.55 6.85 -5.53
C PRO A 242 -12.16 5.44 -5.51
N ASN A 243 -12.05 4.81 -4.33
CA ASN A 243 -12.48 3.44 -3.96
C ASN A 243 -12.48 2.45 -5.13
N LEU A 244 -11.32 2.21 -5.75
CA LEU A 244 -11.17 1.01 -6.59
C LEU A 244 -10.97 -0.20 -5.69
N ASN A 245 -12.06 -0.91 -5.42
CA ASN A 245 -11.99 -2.24 -4.84
C ASN A 245 -11.30 -3.17 -5.83
N TYR A 246 -10.32 -3.92 -5.35
CA TYR A 246 -9.61 -4.96 -6.10
C TYR A 246 -9.44 -6.20 -5.24
N THR A 247 -9.25 -7.34 -5.89
CA THR A 247 -8.78 -8.58 -5.25
C THR A 247 -7.33 -8.79 -5.63
N HIS A 248 -6.53 -9.38 -4.74
CA HIS A 248 -5.16 -9.78 -5.03
C HIS A 248 -4.99 -11.28 -4.76
N THR A 249 -4.05 -11.90 -5.47
CA THR A 249 -3.66 -13.31 -5.31
C THR A 249 -2.16 -13.39 -5.47
N TRP A 250 -1.47 -14.00 -4.51
CA TRP A 250 -0.11 -14.48 -4.72
C TRP A 250 -0.21 -15.83 -5.43
N ASP A 251 0.16 -15.86 -6.71
CA ASP A 251 0.06 -17.05 -7.58
C ASP A 251 1.22 -18.02 -7.30
N SER A 252 2.35 -17.49 -6.83
CA SER A 252 3.50 -18.20 -6.26
C SER A 252 4.16 -17.34 -5.16
N ASP A 253 5.29 -17.77 -4.61
CA ASP A 253 6.12 -16.95 -3.71
C ASP A 253 6.73 -15.73 -4.41
N ARG A 254 6.72 -15.67 -5.75
CA ARG A 254 7.35 -14.59 -6.55
C ARG A 254 6.41 -13.91 -7.54
N GLU A 255 5.14 -14.26 -7.57
CA GLU A 255 4.20 -13.78 -8.60
C GLU A 255 2.90 -13.28 -7.96
N LEU A 256 2.53 -12.04 -8.29
CA LEU A 256 1.39 -11.33 -7.72
C LEU A 256 0.44 -10.86 -8.82
N THR A 257 -0.78 -11.39 -8.81
CA THR A 257 -1.91 -10.92 -9.61
C THR A 257 -2.81 -9.98 -8.80
N VAL A 258 -3.22 -8.85 -9.39
CA VAL A 258 -4.18 -7.90 -8.80
C VAL A 258 -5.28 -7.56 -9.80
N VAL A 259 -6.53 -7.85 -9.45
CA VAL A 259 -7.69 -7.78 -10.35
C VAL A 259 -8.65 -6.66 -9.94
N PHE A 260 -8.84 -5.73 -10.86
CA PHE A 260 -9.78 -4.60 -10.79
C PHE A 260 -11.00 -4.91 -11.64
N ARG A 261 -12.17 -4.39 -11.24
CA ARG A 261 -13.42 -4.51 -12.00
C ARG A 261 -14.07 -3.14 -12.20
N PHE A 262 -14.91 -3.01 -13.23
CA PHE A 262 -15.72 -1.83 -13.52
C PHE A 262 -14.89 -0.53 -13.67
N LEU A 263 -13.88 -0.56 -14.54
CA LEU A 263 -13.19 0.65 -15.00
C LEU A 263 -14.07 1.43 -16.00
N PRO A 264 -14.03 2.78 -16.00
CA PRO A 264 -14.70 3.59 -17.01
C PRO A 264 -14.21 3.29 -18.43
N ASP A 265 -14.98 3.69 -19.43
CA ASP A 265 -14.70 3.38 -20.83
C ASP A 265 -13.94 4.50 -21.57
N ASN A 266 -13.02 4.07 -22.44
CA ASN A 266 -11.94 4.87 -23.06
C ASN A 266 -11.06 5.63 -22.04
N PHE A 267 -11.07 5.17 -20.79
CA PHE A 267 -10.36 5.73 -19.64
C PHE A 267 -8.84 5.68 -19.84
N SER A 268 -8.12 6.59 -19.20
CA SER A 268 -6.65 6.57 -19.20
C SER A 268 -6.17 7.03 -17.83
N PHE A 269 -5.39 6.17 -17.20
CA PHE A 269 -5.11 6.21 -15.77
C PHE A 269 -3.66 5.85 -15.49
N ARG A 270 -3.19 6.29 -14.34
CA ARG A 270 -1.94 5.82 -13.74
C ARG A 270 -2.29 4.82 -12.64
N TRP A 271 -1.50 3.76 -12.52
CA TRP A 271 -1.56 2.84 -11.39
C TRP A 271 -0.19 2.76 -10.73
N THR A 272 -0.19 2.49 -9.41
CA THR A 272 1.02 2.41 -8.58
C THR A 272 0.90 1.25 -7.61
N LEU A 273 1.80 0.27 -7.70
CA LEU A 273 2.08 -0.65 -6.59
C LEU A 273 2.96 0.10 -5.58
N VAL A 274 2.46 0.23 -4.34
CA VAL A 274 3.11 0.98 -3.27
C VAL A 274 4.22 0.14 -2.65
N ALA A 275 5.45 0.65 -2.69
CA ALA A 275 6.64 -0.07 -2.25
C ALA A 275 6.58 -0.56 -0.81
N SER A 276 6.06 0.26 0.11
CA SER A 276 5.93 -0.04 1.53
C SER A 276 4.75 -0.98 1.88
N SER A 277 4.09 -1.58 0.89
CA SER A 277 2.95 -2.50 1.10
C SER A 277 3.26 -3.97 0.81
N VAL A 278 4.43 -4.25 0.24
CA VAL A 278 4.94 -5.61 0.00
C VAL A 278 6.37 -5.70 0.50
N THR A 279 6.74 -6.85 1.04
CA THR A 279 8.11 -7.15 1.49
C THR A 279 8.57 -8.49 0.94
N ASP A 280 9.88 -8.69 0.90
CA ASP A 280 10.46 -10.04 0.88
C ASP A 280 10.03 -10.83 2.15
N VAL A 281 10.50 -12.07 2.26
CA VAL A 281 10.31 -12.92 3.47
C VAL A 281 11.09 -12.39 4.70
N ALA A 282 12.10 -11.54 4.52
CA ALA A 282 12.91 -10.97 5.62
C ALA A 282 12.32 -9.67 6.21
N GLY A 283 11.41 -8.99 5.51
CA GLY A 283 10.80 -7.72 5.87
C GLY A 283 11.29 -6.49 5.10
N ASN A 284 12.15 -6.62 4.09
CA ASN A 284 12.62 -5.50 3.27
C ASN A 284 11.56 -5.10 2.24
N PHE A 285 11.30 -3.80 2.12
CA PHE A 285 10.38 -3.23 1.13
C PHE A 285 11.03 -3.12 -0.25
N LEU A 286 10.21 -2.99 -1.30
CA LEU A 286 10.71 -2.62 -2.63
C LEU A 286 11.48 -1.28 -2.58
N ASN A 287 12.59 -1.19 -3.31
CA ASN A 287 13.40 0.04 -3.41
C ASN A 287 12.62 1.29 -3.88
N ALA A 288 11.56 1.11 -4.69
CA ALA A 288 10.74 2.20 -5.20
C ALA A 288 9.35 1.72 -5.65
N ASN A 289 8.36 2.62 -5.60
CA ASN A 289 7.01 2.40 -6.13
C ASN A 289 7.09 1.97 -7.62
N LYS A 290 6.33 0.95 -8.00
CA LYS A 290 6.24 0.51 -9.41
C LYS A 290 5.01 1.16 -10.03
N VAL A 291 5.26 2.06 -10.98
CA VAL A 291 4.27 3.01 -11.52
C VAL A 291 4.19 2.88 -13.03
N ALA A 292 2.99 2.80 -13.59
CA ALA A 292 2.79 2.84 -15.03
C ALA A 292 1.42 3.44 -15.40
N THR A 293 1.27 3.76 -16.69
CA THR A 293 0.02 4.24 -17.28
C THR A 293 -0.61 3.19 -18.17
N SER A 294 -1.95 3.10 -18.11
CA SER A 294 -2.76 2.17 -18.89
C SER A 294 -4.08 2.82 -19.34
N GLY A 295 -4.83 2.16 -20.23
CA GLY A 295 -6.14 2.66 -20.67
C GLY A 295 -7.09 1.60 -21.22
N THR A 296 -8.38 1.77 -20.93
CA THR A 296 -9.45 0.90 -21.46
C THR A 296 -9.80 1.27 -22.90
N LEU A 297 -10.44 0.33 -23.62
CA LEU A 297 -11.17 0.62 -24.84
C LEU A 297 -12.42 1.46 -24.53
N ALA A 298 -12.94 2.18 -25.53
CA ALA A 298 -14.33 2.61 -25.51
C ALA A 298 -15.22 1.36 -25.41
N ASP A 299 -16.34 1.46 -24.69
CA ASP A 299 -17.23 0.29 -24.56
C ASP A 299 -17.85 -0.02 -25.92
N LEU A 300 -17.44 -1.15 -26.49
CA LEU A 300 -17.95 -1.66 -27.77
C LEU A 300 -19.19 -2.55 -27.58
N GLY A 301 -19.73 -2.63 -26.36
CA GLY A 301 -20.99 -3.29 -26.04
C GLY A 301 -22.04 -3.06 -27.11
N SER A 302 -22.44 -4.17 -27.75
CA SER A 302 -23.45 -4.22 -28.81
C SER A 302 -24.85 -4.15 -28.20
N PHE A 303 -25.14 -3.04 -27.51
CA PHE A 303 -26.50 -2.75 -27.04
C PHE A 303 -27.43 -2.72 -28.25
N ALA A 304 -28.56 -3.44 -28.15
CA ALA A 304 -29.62 -3.31 -29.13
C ALA A 304 -30.08 -1.84 -29.16
N LEU A 305 -30.16 -1.26 -30.35
CA LEU A 305 -30.65 0.10 -30.53
C LEU A 305 -32.13 0.13 -30.13
N SER A 306 -32.46 1.05 -29.22
CA SER A 306 -33.83 1.31 -28.79
C SER A 306 -34.62 2.06 -29.86
N ASP A 307 -35.91 1.73 -29.98
CA ASP A 307 -36.88 2.56 -30.68
C ASP A 307 -37.11 3.81 -29.81
N THR A 308 -36.43 4.90 -30.15
CA THR A 308 -36.49 6.15 -29.38
C THR A 308 -37.83 6.88 -29.53
N GLY A 309 -38.80 6.35 -30.27
CA GLY A 309 -40.02 7.06 -30.64
C GLY A 309 -39.82 8.16 -31.69
N GLN A 310 -38.60 8.33 -32.22
CA GLN A 310 -38.39 9.07 -33.48
C GLN A 310 -38.90 8.23 -34.65
N THR A 311 -39.68 8.82 -35.55
CA THR A 311 -40.26 8.14 -36.73
C THR A 311 -39.61 8.56 -38.05
N LEU A 312 -38.63 9.48 -37.98
CA LEU A 312 -37.92 10.06 -39.12
C LEU A 312 -36.42 9.74 -39.03
N CYS A 313 -35.75 9.79 -40.18
CA CYS A 313 -34.32 9.53 -40.30
C CYS A 313 -33.67 10.63 -41.14
N TRP A 314 -32.39 10.92 -40.90
CA TRP A 314 -31.70 12.03 -41.55
C TRP A 314 -30.31 11.64 -42.06
N ASN A 315 -29.93 12.16 -43.22
CA ASN A 315 -28.58 12.01 -43.75
C ASN A 315 -27.57 12.94 -43.04
N THR A 316 -26.29 12.83 -43.38
CA THR A 316 -25.20 13.64 -42.81
C THR A 316 -25.27 15.13 -43.12
N ALA A 317 -26.15 15.57 -44.04
CA ALA A 317 -26.45 16.97 -44.32
C ALA A 317 -27.70 17.48 -43.58
N GLY A 318 -28.33 16.65 -42.74
CA GLY A 318 -29.57 17.00 -42.02
C GLY A 318 -30.83 16.96 -42.87
N THR A 319 -30.77 16.41 -44.10
CA THR A 319 -31.97 16.18 -44.93
C THR A 319 -32.65 14.89 -44.50
N GLU A 320 -33.98 14.90 -44.43
CA GLU A 320 -34.78 13.70 -44.16
C GLU A 320 -34.57 12.63 -45.24
N ILE A 321 -34.57 11.35 -44.82
CA ILE A 321 -34.47 10.16 -45.66
C ILE A 321 -35.42 9.07 -45.13
N GLY A 322 -35.82 8.14 -46.01
CA GLY A 322 -36.60 6.98 -45.59
C GLY A 322 -35.83 6.09 -44.61
N CYS A 323 -36.48 5.68 -43.52
CA CYS A 323 -35.83 4.91 -42.46
C CYS A 323 -35.56 3.43 -42.80
N ALA A 324 -36.21 2.85 -43.81
CA ALA A 324 -36.06 1.43 -44.13
C ALA A 324 -34.57 1.06 -44.39
N ALA A 325 -34.04 0.14 -43.58
CA ALA A 325 -32.64 -0.29 -43.58
C ALA A 325 -31.58 0.82 -43.36
N SER A 326 -31.95 1.97 -42.77
CA SER A 326 -31.00 3.06 -42.46
C SER A 326 -30.03 2.74 -41.32
N GLY A 327 -30.38 1.77 -40.46
CA GLY A 327 -29.65 1.46 -39.22
C GLY A 327 -29.82 2.51 -38.12
N MET A 328 -30.72 3.47 -38.31
CA MET A 328 -31.04 4.52 -37.33
C MET A 328 -32.19 4.05 -36.42
N ASP A 329 -32.37 4.73 -35.29
CA ASP A 329 -33.44 4.48 -34.32
C ASP A 329 -34.84 4.51 -34.97
N GLY A 330 -35.13 5.49 -35.83
CA GLY A 330 -36.41 5.54 -36.57
C GLY A 330 -36.66 4.42 -37.59
N SER A 331 -35.72 3.48 -37.76
CA SER A 331 -35.94 2.22 -38.50
C SER A 331 -36.42 1.05 -37.64
N ILE A 332 -36.50 1.26 -36.32
CA ILE A 332 -36.77 0.24 -35.30
C ILE A 332 -38.15 0.52 -34.71
N ILE A 333 -39.01 -0.50 -34.66
CA ILE A 333 -40.38 -0.36 -34.19
C ILE A 333 -40.65 -1.37 -33.08
N GLY A 334 -41.17 -0.90 -31.94
CA GLY A 334 -41.64 -1.73 -30.82
C GLY A 334 -40.60 -2.02 -29.73
N ASN A 335 -39.36 -1.53 -29.88
CA ASN A 335 -38.28 -1.68 -28.89
C ASN A 335 -38.12 -0.43 -28.01
N SER A 336 -39.23 0.20 -27.60
CA SER A 336 -39.19 1.48 -26.88
C SER A 336 -38.55 1.34 -25.49
N PRO A 337 -37.70 2.28 -25.05
CA PRO A 337 -37.17 2.31 -23.69
C PRO A 337 -38.32 2.26 -22.68
N SER A 338 -39.33 3.11 -22.86
CA SER A 338 -40.53 3.17 -22.02
C SER A 338 -41.29 1.85 -21.98
N ALA A 339 -41.39 1.14 -23.11
CA ALA A 339 -42.10 -0.14 -23.21
C ALA A 339 -41.34 -1.33 -22.59
N THR A 340 -40.01 -1.23 -22.42
CA THR A 340 -39.17 -2.30 -21.86
C THR A 340 -38.72 -2.05 -20.42
N MET A 341 -39.05 -0.90 -19.82
CA MET A 341 -38.73 -0.60 -18.42
C MET A 341 -39.69 -1.27 -17.44
N ILE A 342 -39.15 -1.73 -16.30
CA ILE A 342 -39.90 -2.34 -15.20
C ILE A 342 -39.42 -1.75 -13.88
N GLY A 343 -40.29 -1.05 -13.17
CA GLY A 343 -40.02 -0.41 -11.88
C GLY A 343 -40.83 0.88 -11.70
N PRO A 344 -40.48 1.73 -10.71
CA PRO A 344 -39.52 1.47 -9.64
C PRO A 344 -39.97 0.28 -8.79
N SER A 345 -39.02 -0.52 -8.31
CA SER A 345 -39.31 -1.70 -7.50
C SER A 345 -38.29 -1.85 -6.38
N THR A 346 -38.77 -2.10 -5.16
CA THR A 346 -37.94 -2.40 -3.97
C THR A 346 -38.11 -3.87 -3.58
N SER A 347 -37.08 -4.49 -3.01
CA SER A 347 -37.25 -5.81 -2.38
C SER A 347 -37.70 -5.66 -0.92
N GLY A 348 -38.29 -6.70 -0.34
CA GLY A 348 -38.67 -6.71 1.08
C GLY A 348 -37.48 -6.54 2.04
N SER A 349 -36.28 -6.97 1.62
CA SER A 349 -35.03 -6.81 2.39
C SER A 349 -34.43 -5.40 2.26
N TYR A 350 -34.71 -4.70 1.16
CA TYR A 350 -34.14 -3.39 0.84
C TYR A 350 -35.25 -2.40 0.44
N PRO A 351 -36.16 -2.05 1.38
CA PRO A 351 -37.37 -1.26 1.09
C PRO A 351 -37.11 0.21 0.76
N LEU A 352 -35.86 0.69 0.85
CA LEU A 352 -35.44 2.06 0.52
C LEU A 352 -34.57 2.15 -0.74
N ASP A 353 -34.32 1.02 -1.41
CA ASP A 353 -33.42 0.91 -2.55
C ASP A 353 -34.21 0.60 -3.85
N PRO A 354 -34.93 1.57 -4.44
CA PRO A 354 -35.74 1.35 -5.64
C PRO A 354 -34.86 1.14 -6.86
N ILE A 355 -35.16 0.06 -7.60
CA ILE A 355 -34.52 -0.27 -8.86
C ILE A 355 -35.51 -0.30 -10.03
N THR A 356 -35.01 0.16 -11.18
CA THR A 356 -35.67 0.13 -12.48
C THR A 356 -34.85 -0.76 -13.41
N ARG A 357 -35.45 -1.84 -13.92
CA ARG A 357 -34.81 -2.72 -14.91
C ARG A 357 -35.15 -2.25 -16.31
N HIS A 358 -34.16 -2.25 -17.21
CA HIS A 358 -34.35 -1.94 -18.62
C HIS A 358 -34.24 -3.23 -19.44
N GLY A 359 -35.37 -3.74 -19.93
CA GLY A 359 -35.47 -5.06 -20.57
C GLY A 359 -34.61 -5.21 -21.82
N LEU A 360 -34.46 -4.14 -22.62
CA LEU A 360 -33.69 -4.18 -23.87
C LEU A 360 -32.17 -4.37 -23.65
N THR A 361 -31.60 -3.82 -22.57
CA THR A 361 -30.16 -3.93 -22.27
C THR A 361 -29.84 -4.87 -21.10
N GLY A 362 -30.86 -5.39 -20.41
CA GLY A 362 -30.71 -6.21 -19.19
C GLY A 362 -30.24 -5.43 -17.95
N LEU A 363 -29.95 -4.13 -18.09
CA LEU A 363 -29.37 -3.31 -17.03
C LEU A 363 -30.37 -3.02 -15.90
N THR A 364 -29.85 -2.97 -14.68
CA THR A 364 -30.59 -2.54 -13.48
C THR A 364 -30.07 -1.17 -13.05
N TRP A 365 -30.96 -0.20 -12.98
CA TRP A 365 -30.69 1.19 -12.61
C TRP A 365 -31.22 1.47 -11.20
N ALA A 366 -30.60 2.38 -10.47
CA ALA A 366 -31.24 3.01 -9.32
C ALA A 366 -32.31 3.98 -9.84
N SER A 367 -33.56 3.84 -9.37
CA SER A 367 -34.68 4.66 -9.87
C SER A 367 -34.59 6.13 -9.45
N CYS A 368 -33.90 6.40 -8.34
CA CYS A 368 -33.66 7.74 -7.83
C CYS A 368 -32.34 8.33 -8.32
N VAL A 369 -32.30 9.66 -8.52
CA VAL A 369 -31.06 10.41 -8.75
C VAL A 369 -30.24 10.40 -7.46
N HIS A 370 -28.91 10.22 -7.57
CA HIS A 370 -28.07 10.05 -6.38
C HIS A 370 -28.26 11.18 -5.35
N GLY A 371 -28.51 10.81 -4.09
CA GLY A 371 -28.74 11.72 -2.97
C GLY A 371 -30.22 11.93 -2.61
N GLN A 372 -31.14 11.62 -3.53
CA GLN A 372 -32.55 11.51 -3.21
C GLN A 372 -32.82 10.28 -2.33
N VAL A 373 -33.88 10.33 -1.54
CA VAL A 373 -34.34 9.21 -0.69
C VAL A 373 -35.67 8.70 -1.24
N TRP A 374 -35.84 7.37 -1.30
CA TRP A 374 -37.09 6.74 -1.67
C TRP A 374 -38.15 6.89 -0.57
N SER A 375 -39.37 7.23 -0.96
CA SER A 375 -40.53 7.27 -0.06
C SER A 375 -41.54 6.16 -0.45
N PRO A 376 -41.52 4.98 0.22
CA PRO A 376 -42.31 3.83 -0.20
C PRO A 376 -43.83 4.07 -0.29
N GLY A 377 -44.38 4.93 0.57
CA GLY A 377 -45.82 5.24 0.58
C GLY A 377 -46.29 6.15 -0.56
N SER A 378 -45.37 6.81 -1.28
CA SER A 378 -45.67 7.76 -2.37
C SER A 378 -44.98 7.42 -3.68
N GLY A 379 -44.17 6.35 -3.72
CA GLY A 379 -43.54 5.84 -4.94
C GLY A 379 -42.57 6.82 -5.60
N ASN A 380 -41.93 7.70 -4.82
CA ASN A 380 -41.17 8.83 -5.34
C ASN A 380 -39.83 9.09 -4.62
N CYS A 381 -38.97 9.90 -5.25
CA CYS A 381 -37.58 10.09 -4.87
C CYS A 381 -37.35 11.51 -4.32
N ARG A 382 -37.64 11.70 -3.02
CA ARG A 382 -37.54 13.00 -2.34
C ARG A 382 -36.73 12.87 -1.05
N GLY A 383 -35.50 13.38 -1.07
CA GLY A 383 -34.63 13.45 0.09
C GLY A 383 -35.10 14.47 1.12
N ALA A 384 -34.98 14.13 2.40
CA ALA A 384 -35.18 15.05 3.51
C ALA A 384 -33.84 15.73 3.88
N GLY A 385 -33.72 17.04 3.66
CA GLY A 385 -32.67 17.87 4.30
C GLY A 385 -31.56 18.46 3.43
N GLY A 386 -31.66 18.48 2.09
CA GLY A 386 -30.62 19.05 1.20
C GLY A 386 -31.14 20.13 0.23
N ALA A 387 -30.42 21.24 0.08
CA ALA A 387 -30.80 22.39 -0.76
C ALA A 387 -30.44 22.20 -2.26
N ALA A 388 -31.10 21.23 -2.89
CA ALA A 388 -31.18 21.04 -4.34
C ALA A 388 -32.54 20.36 -4.64
N PRO A 389 -33.12 20.46 -5.86
CA PRO A 389 -34.45 19.92 -6.13
C PRO A 389 -34.59 18.45 -5.70
N TYR A 390 -35.55 18.22 -4.80
CA TYR A 390 -35.86 16.92 -4.20
C TYR A 390 -34.69 16.21 -3.49
N GLY A 391 -33.63 16.94 -3.11
CA GLY A 391 -32.47 16.41 -2.37
C GLY A 391 -31.39 15.73 -3.23
N ALA A 392 -31.49 15.73 -4.56
CA ALA A 392 -30.45 15.16 -5.43
C ALA A 392 -29.12 15.91 -5.28
N LEU A 393 -28.01 15.18 -5.23
CA LEU A 393 -26.67 15.75 -5.01
C LEU A 393 -25.84 15.75 -6.30
N GLN A 394 -25.49 16.96 -6.76
CA GLN A 394 -24.47 17.12 -7.80
C GLN A 394 -23.08 16.66 -7.30
N ALA A 395 -22.20 16.32 -8.24
CA ALA A 395 -20.86 15.80 -7.97
C ALA A 395 -19.89 16.15 -9.10
N THR A 396 -18.60 16.28 -8.76
CA THR A 396 -17.52 16.23 -9.76
C THR A 396 -17.52 14.87 -10.45
N TRP A 397 -16.86 14.75 -11.61
CA TRP A 397 -16.84 13.47 -12.34
C TRP A 397 -16.28 12.32 -11.48
N SER A 398 -15.17 12.54 -10.76
CA SER A 398 -14.58 11.54 -9.87
C SER A 398 -15.46 11.22 -8.64
N GLN A 399 -16.15 12.22 -8.08
CA GLN A 399 -17.13 11.99 -7.01
C GLN A 399 -18.38 11.23 -7.50
N ALA A 400 -18.80 11.42 -8.75
CA ALA A 400 -19.91 10.67 -9.34
C ALA A 400 -19.56 9.18 -9.52
N ILE A 401 -18.35 8.90 -10.04
CA ILE A 401 -17.80 7.53 -10.05
C ILE A 401 -17.81 6.95 -8.63
N GLN A 402 -17.35 7.74 -7.65
CA GLN A 402 -17.27 7.27 -6.27
C GLN A 402 -18.63 6.88 -5.70
N ARG A 403 -19.59 7.80 -5.74
CA ARG A 403 -20.92 7.63 -5.17
C ARG A 403 -21.65 6.40 -5.71
N CYS A 404 -21.56 6.14 -7.01
CA CYS A 404 -22.11 4.91 -7.57
C CYS A 404 -21.33 3.63 -7.21
N LYS A 405 -20.06 3.72 -6.81
CA LYS A 405 -19.32 2.57 -6.28
C LYS A 405 -19.63 2.27 -4.82
N ASP A 406 -19.92 3.29 -4.00
CA ASP A 406 -20.31 3.10 -2.59
C ASP A 406 -21.62 2.30 -2.47
N TYR A 407 -22.46 2.30 -3.51
CA TYR A 407 -23.61 1.40 -3.63
C TYR A 407 -23.22 -0.09 -3.55
N ASN A 408 -21.96 -0.47 -3.81
CA ASN A 408 -21.50 -1.86 -3.65
C ASN A 408 -21.16 -2.24 -2.20
N THR A 409 -20.94 -1.27 -1.30
CA THR A 409 -20.59 -1.50 0.11
C THR A 409 -21.76 -1.25 1.06
N MET A 410 -22.85 -0.64 0.57
CA MET A 410 -24.14 -0.55 1.27
C MET A 410 -24.68 -1.92 1.71
N ASN A 411 -25.65 -1.91 2.62
CA ASN A 411 -26.33 -3.12 3.12
C ASN A 411 -25.35 -4.19 3.63
N SER A 412 -24.38 -3.77 4.45
CA SER A 412 -23.30 -4.62 4.98
C SER A 412 -22.52 -5.41 3.92
N GLY A 413 -22.30 -4.81 2.74
CA GLY A 413 -21.60 -5.43 1.62
C GLY A 413 -22.48 -6.24 0.66
N ALA A 414 -23.77 -6.42 0.95
CA ALA A 414 -24.72 -6.97 -0.03
C ALA A 414 -24.97 -6.00 -1.21
N GLY A 415 -24.70 -4.70 -0.99
CA GLY A 415 -24.88 -3.62 -1.94
C GLY A 415 -26.34 -3.15 -2.08
N TYR A 416 -26.51 -2.04 -2.79
CA TYR A 416 -27.80 -1.36 -3.00
C TYR A 416 -28.79 -2.30 -3.71
N ALA A 417 -29.99 -2.43 -3.15
CA ALA A 417 -31.01 -3.41 -3.53
C ALA A 417 -30.54 -4.89 -3.48
N GLY A 418 -29.46 -5.19 -2.74
CA GLY A 418 -28.82 -6.51 -2.71
C GLY A 418 -28.04 -6.82 -3.98
N LYS A 419 -27.56 -5.79 -4.68
CA LYS A 419 -26.79 -5.89 -5.92
C LYS A 419 -25.42 -5.24 -5.79
N GLN A 420 -24.44 -5.84 -6.45
CA GLN A 420 -23.11 -5.28 -6.68
C GLN A 420 -22.92 -4.97 -8.16
N GLY A 421 -21.73 -4.50 -8.57
CA GLY A 421 -21.44 -4.03 -9.93
C GLY A 421 -21.92 -2.60 -10.22
N TRP A 422 -22.39 -1.88 -9.20
CA TRP A 422 -22.85 -0.49 -9.33
C TRP A 422 -21.72 0.45 -9.75
N ARG A 423 -22.01 1.27 -10.75
CA ARG A 423 -21.12 2.25 -11.38
C ARG A 423 -21.93 3.38 -12.02
N VAL A 424 -21.25 4.45 -12.42
CA VAL A 424 -21.84 5.43 -13.35
C VAL A 424 -22.04 4.75 -14.72
N PRO A 425 -23.16 4.98 -15.41
CA PRO A 425 -23.42 4.46 -16.76
C PRO A 425 -22.47 5.05 -17.81
N THR A 426 -22.17 4.27 -18.86
CA THR A 426 -21.56 4.80 -20.09
C THR A 426 -22.54 5.72 -20.80
N ILE A 427 -22.04 6.53 -21.73
CA ILE A 427 -22.92 7.43 -22.50
C ILE A 427 -23.89 6.64 -23.40
N ARG A 428 -23.55 5.42 -23.81
CA ARG A 428 -24.45 4.53 -24.56
C ARG A 428 -25.59 4.02 -23.69
N GLU A 429 -25.29 3.64 -22.45
CA GLU A 429 -26.31 3.18 -21.49
C GLU A 429 -27.27 4.32 -21.13
N MET A 430 -26.75 5.54 -20.89
CA MET A 430 -27.58 6.73 -20.70
C MET A 430 -28.46 7.07 -21.92
N LEU A 431 -28.00 6.82 -23.15
CA LEU A 431 -28.80 7.01 -24.35
C LEU A 431 -29.86 5.92 -24.52
N SER A 432 -29.59 4.68 -24.07
CA SER A 432 -30.55 3.56 -24.18
C SER A 432 -31.83 3.74 -23.37
N ILE A 433 -31.83 4.65 -22.39
CA ILE A 433 -33.01 4.99 -21.56
C ILE A 433 -33.69 6.31 -21.97
N LEU A 434 -33.31 6.91 -23.11
CA LEU A 434 -33.95 8.11 -23.64
C LEU A 434 -35.05 7.79 -24.66
N ASP A 435 -36.27 8.17 -24.32
CA ASP A 435 -37.42 8.20 -25.21
C ASP A 435 -37.57 9.62 -25.77
N TYR A 436 -37.29 9.77 -27.06
CA TYR A 436 -37.33 11.03 -27.80
C TYR A 436 -38.72 11.36 -28.35
N SER A 437 -39.75 10.53 -28.16
CA SER A 437 -41.13 10.93 -28.48
C SER A 437 -41.59 12.14 -27.66
N PHE A 438 -40.99 12.33 -26.47
CA PHE A 438 -41.17 13.46 -25.57
C PHE A 438 -40.37 14.72 -25.99
N VAL A 439 -40.38 15.10 -27.28
CA VAL A 439 -39.63 16.28 -27.78
C VAL A 439 -40.11 17.57 -27.10
N GLY A 440 -39.24 18.19 -26.30
CA GLY A 440 -39.55 19.40 -25.52
C GLY A 440 -40.03 19.14 -24.09
N ASP A 441 -40.13 17.87 -23.70
CA ASP A 441 -40.44 17.38 -22.36
C ASP A 441 -39.32 16.41 -21.88
N TYR A 442 -39.50 15.68 -20.78
CA TYR A 442 -38.46 14.84 -20.19
C TYR A 442 -38.29 13.50 -20.90
N MET A 443 -37.12 13.32 -21.56
CA MET A 443 -36.82 12.11 -22.34
C MET A 443 -36.47 10.88 -21.49
N ILE A 444 -36.25 11.02 -20.18
CA ILE A 444 -36.27 9.87 -19.26
C ILE A 444 -37.67 9.78 -18.65
N PRO A 445 -38.43 8.68 -18.87
CA PRO A 445 -39.81 8.60 -18.43
C PRO A 445 -39.92 8.63 -16.90
N ALA A 446 -40.57 9.67 -16.38
CA ALA A 446 -40.71 9.90 -14.95
C ALA A 446 -41.55 8.84 -14.21
N ALA A 447 -42.27 7.98 -14.94
CA ALA A 447 -42.93 6.81 -14.37
C ALA A 447 -41.92 5.79 -13.80
N PHE A 448 -40.74 5.67 -14.42
CA PHE A 448 -39.69 4.72 -14.05
C PHE A 448 -38.51 5.37 -13.30
N PHE A 449 -38.36 6.70 -13.44
CA PHE A 449 -37.37 7.51 -12.73
C PHE A 449 -38.06 8.75 -12.11
N PRO A 450 -38.84 8.56 -11.02
CA PRO A 450 -39.65 9.62 -10.43
C PRO A 450 -38.79 10.72 -9.80
N ASP A 451 -39.30 11.95 -9.81
CA ASP A 451 -38.59 13.15 -9.33
C ASP A 451 -37.18 13.35 -9.91
N ASN A 452 -36.94 12.89 -11.14
CA ASN A 452 -35.78 13.26 -11.94
C ASN A 452 -35.54 14.78 -11.98
N ILE A 453 -34.28 15.21 -12.20
CA ILE A 453 -33.95 16.65 -12.11
C ILE A 453 -34.20 17.35 -13.44
N ARG A 454 -35.36 18.02 -13.47
CA ARG A 454 -36.05 18.61 -14.62
C ARG A 454 -35.54 19.97 -15.11
N SER A 455 -34.40 20.43 -14.60
CA SER A 455 -33.74 21.66 -15.05
C SER A 455 -32.92 21.43 -16.33
N SER A 456 -32.41 22.51 -16.93
CA SER A 456 -31.42 22.49 -18.02
C SER A 456 -30.02 21.99 -17.58
N SER A 457 -29.95 21.23 -16.49
CA SER A 457 -28.75 20.63 -15.95
C SER A 457 -28.30 19.41 -16.76
N PHE A 458 -27.10 18.94 -16.45
CA PHE A 458 -26.51 17.75 -17.06
C PHE A 458 -26.37 16.63 -16.04
N TYR A 459 -26.26 15.41 -16.58
CA TYR A 459 -25.89 14.19 -15.90
C TYR A 459 -24.53 13.71 -16.43
N TRP A 460 -23.64 13.27 -15.54
CA TRP A 460 -22.38 12.63 -15.91
C TRP A 460 -22.57 11.23 -16.50
N SER A 461 -21.64 10.80 -17.33
CA SER A 461 -21.43 9.41 -17.74
C SER A 461 -19.98 8.99 -17.47
N SER A 462 -19.69 7.69 -17.42
CA SER A 462 -18.34 7.15 -17.26
C SER A 462 -17.45 7.39 -18.49
N THR A 463 -18.05 7.66 -19.65
CA THR A 463 -17.32 7.67 -20.93
C THR A 463 -16.38 8.86 -21.04
N SER A 464 -15.07 8.58 -21.05
CA SER A 464 -14.04 9.55 -21.43
C SER A 464 -14.06 9.77 -22.94
N ARG A 465 -13.74 10.97 -23.41
CA ARG A 465 -13.85 11.35 -24.83
C ARG A 465 -12.76 10.69 -25.68
N SER A 466 -13.12 10.10 -26.82
CA SER A 466 -12.25 9.25 -27.65
C SER A 466 -11.14 9.94 -28.43
N ARG A 467 -11.11 11.28 -28.51
CA ARG A 467 -10.03 12.00 -29.21
C ARG A 467 -8.77 12.00 -28.35
N ALA A 468 -7.65 11.53 -28.91
CA ALA A 468 -6.39 11.30 -28.20
C ALA A 468 -5.84 12.55 -27.47
N ASN A 469 -6.08 13.75 -28.01
CA ASN A 469 -5.72 15.04 -27.42
C ASN A 469 -6.77 15.62 -26.45
N ASN A 470 -7.76 14.81 -26.03
CA ASN A 470 -8.89 15.28 -25.24
C ASN A 470 -9.53 14.20 -24.34
N LYS A 471 -8.78 13.17 -23.93
CA LYS A 471 -9.25 12.16 -22.95
C LYS A 471 -9.52 12.73 -21.56
N ASP A 472 -9.01 13.94 -21.31
CA ASP A 472 -9.24 14.79 -20.14
C ASP A 472 -10.72 15.23 -20.01
N ASN A 473 -11.54 15.06 -21.06
CA ASN A 473 -12.98 15.34 -21.02
C ASN A 473 -13.81 14.05 -20.87
N ALA A 474 -14.87 14.12 -20.07
CA ALA A 474 -15.93 13.11 -19.99
C ALA A 474 -17.20 13.57 -20.73
N PHE A 475 -18.04 12.62 -21.16
CA PHE A 475 -19.36 12.93 -21.71
C PHE A 475 -20.37 13.25 -20.60
N LYS A 476 -21.25 14.19 -20.90
CA LYS A 476 -22.41 14.59 -20.08
C LYS A 476 -23.66 14.68 -20.96
N ILE A 477 -24.84 14.44 -20.40
CA ILE A 477 -26.10 14.46 -21.15
C ILE A 477 -27.15 15.31 -20.45
N SER A 478 -27.93 16.09 -21.20
CA SER A 478 -29.12 16.75 -20.66
C SER A 478 -30.34 15.89 -20.95
N ILE A 479 -30.99 15.39 -19.90
CA ILE A 479 -32.14 14.46 -19.98
C ILE A 479 -33.46 15.16 -20.38
N PHE A 480 -33.46 16.50 -20.43
CA PHE A 480 -34.55 17.33 -20.93
C PHE A 480 -34.42 17.67 -22.43
N ALA A 481 -33.18 17.78 -22.93
CA ALA A 481 -32.92 18.23 -24.31
C ALA A 481 -32.31 17.14 -25.21
N GLY A 482 -32.18 15.90 -24.72
CA GLY A 482 -31.52 14.78 -25.41
C GLY A 482 -30.05 15.01 -25.77
N LYS A 483 -29.46 16.11 -25.28
CA LYS A 483 -28.24 16.68 -25.84
C LYS A 483 -27.01 16.15 -25.13
N THR A 484 -26.28 15.27 -25.80
CA THR A 484 -24.92 14.89 -25.46
C THR A 484 -23.97 16.09 -25.61
N GLN A 485 -23.10 16.26 -24.61
CA GLN A 485 -22.00 17.20 -24.60
C GLN A 485 -20.77 16.53 -23.97
N ASN A 486 -19.65 17.24 -23.92
CA ASN A 486 -18.48 16.82 -23.16
C ASN A 486 -17.95 17.99 -22.33
N GLN A 487 -17.27 17.68 -21.24
CA GLN A 487 -16.74 18.64 -20.27
C GLN A 487 -15.41 18.10 -19.74
N THR A 488 -14.42 18.97 -19.54
CA THR A 488 -13.17 18.62 -18.85
C THR A 488 -13.47 18.16 -17.43
N LYS A 489 -12.86 17.05 -17.02
CA LYS A 489 -12.95 16.57 -15.65
C LYS A 489 -12.22 17.58 -14.76
N THR A 490 -12.90 18.11 -13.74
CA THR A 490 -12.28 19.04 -12.77
C THR A 490 -12.75 18.71 -11.37
N LEU A 491 -12.07 19.28 -10.37
CA LEU A 491 -12.47 19.20 -8.96
C LEU A 491 -13.53 20.26 -8.58
N SER A 492 -14.17 20.92 -9.56
CA SER A 492 -15.03 22.09 -9.34
C SER A 492 -16.19 22.22 -10.34
N THR A 493 -16.52 21.16 -11.09
CA THR A 493 -17.62 21.17 -12.07
C THR A 493 -18.60 20.05 -11.74
N ASP A 494 -19.71 20.43 -11.11
CA ASP A 494 -20.65 19.48 -10.52
C ASP A 494 -21.90 19.25 -11.40
N TYR A 495 -22.21 17.98 -11.65
CA TYR A 495 -23.41 17.53 -12.36
C TYR A 495 -24.08 16.37 -11.63
N TYR A 496 -25.34 16.10 -11.98
CA TYR A 496 -26.07 14.94 -11.44
C TYR A 496 -25.53 13.63 -12.02
N HIS A 497 -25.96 12.50 -11.48
CA HIS A 497 -25.61 11.18 -11.98
C HIS A 497 -26.71 10.16 -11.58
N LEU A 498 -26.88 9.17 -12.44
CA LEU A 498 -27.57 7.92 -12.13
C LEU A 498 -26.51 6.84 -11.89
N CYS A 499 -26.91 5.75 -11.22
CA CYS A 499 -26.08 4.58 -11.04
C CYS A 499 -26.74 3.36 -11.72
N VAL A 500 -25.93 2.51 -12.32
CA VAL A 500 -26.35 1.31 -13.06
C VAL A 500 -25.49 0.11 -12.68
N THR A 501 -26.05 -1.09 -12.75
CA THR A 501 -25.35 -2.37 -12.70
C THR A 501 -25.88 -3.34 -13.77
N SER A 502 -25.04 -4.31 -14.14
CA SER A 502 -25.35 -5.42 -15.05
C SER A 502 -25.37 -6.79 -14.33
N LEU A 503 -25.42 -6.79 -12.99
CA LEU A 503 -25.50 -7.96 -12.13
C LEU A 503 -26.82 -7.93 -11.34
#